data_AF-A0A963ILS6-F1
#
_entry.id   AF-A0A963ILS6-F1
#
_cell.length_a   1.000
_cell.length_b   1.000
_cell.length_c   1.000
_cell.angle_alpha   90.00
_cell.angle_beta   90.00
_cell.angle_gamma   90.00
#
_symmetry.space_group_name_H-M   'P 1'
#
loop_
_entity.id
_entity.type
_entity.pdbx_description
1 polymer ?
#
loop_
_entity_poly.entity_id
_entity_poly.type
_entity_poly.pdbx_seq_one_letter_code
_entity_poly.pdbx_strand_id
1 'polypeptide(L)' 'MSSALPSFSDPSAPIAVREEMATLRAELDSAVPRKRPLDRNLLVATWNLKDFGSLTCKWEAGAADSPKRDYR' A
#
# COMPACT_ATOMS: atom_id res chain seq x y z
N MET A 1 -3.12 18.51 10.36
CA MET A 1 -2.46 17.20 10.48
C MET A 1 -3.40 16.19 9.85
N SER A 2 -3.07 15.61 8.69
CA SER A 2 -3.85 14.53 8.10
C SER A 2 -3.78 13.30 9.01
N SER A 3 -4.91 12.61 9.20
CA SER A 3 -4.92 11.32 9.90
C SER A 3 -4.04 10.31 9.15
N ALA A 4 -3.43 9.37 9.89
CA ALA A 4 -2.72 8.26 9.27
C ALA A 4 -3.69 7.44 8.40
N LEU A 5 -3.18 6.92 7.27
CA LEU A 5 -3.93 5.96 6.47
C LEU A 5 -4.20 4.69 7.29
N PRO A 6 -5.36 4.05 7.13
CA PRO A 6 -5.65 2.80 7.83
C PRO A 6 -4.64 1.72 7.42
N SER A 7 -4.25 0.88 8.38
CA SER A 7 -3.39 -0.26 8.07
C SER A 7 -4.17 -1.26 7.20
N PHE A 8 -3.50 -1.90 6.24
CA PHE A 8 -4.09 -3.04 5.53
C PHE A 8 -4.38 -4.23 6.47
N SER A 9 -3.76 -4.28 7.65
CA SER A 9 -4.07 -5.26 8.69
C SER A 9 -5.25 -4.87 9.59
N ASP A 10 -5.86 -3.70 9.36
CA ASP A 10 -6.98 -3.21 10.15
C ASP A 10 -8.25 -4.05 9.87
N PRO A 11 -8.99 -4.50 10.90
CA PRO A 11 -10.25 -5.23 10.73
C PRO A 11 -11.31 -4.48 9.90
N SER A 12 -11.24 -3.15 9.81
CA SER A 12 -12.12 -2.30 9.00
C SER A 12 -11.81 -2.32 7.49
N ALA A 13 -10.65 -2.84 7.07
CA ALA A 13 -10.33 -3.04 5.66
C ALA A 13 -11.18 -4.17 5.05
N PRO A 14 -11.62 -4.09 3.77
CA PRO A 14 -12.33 -5.18 3.12
C PRO A 14 -11.53 -6.49 3.12
N ILE A 15 -12.22 -7.63 3.30
CA ILE A 15 -11.59 -8.97 3.38
C ILE A 15 -10.67 -9.23 2.18
N ALA A 16 -11.17 -8.98 0.96
CA ALA A 16 -10.41 -9.21 -0.27
C ALA A 16 -9.09 -8.42 -0.30
N VAL A 17 -9.07 -7.18 0.20
CA VAL A 17 -7.85 -6.36 0.27
C VAL A 17 -6.87 -6.96 1.28
N ARG A 18 -7.35 -7.43 2.43
CA ARG A 18 -6.48 -8.05 3.44
C ARG A 18 -5.84 -9.35 2.93
N GLU A 19 -6.61 -10.16 2.21
CA GLU A 19 -6.13 -11.39 1.59
C GLU A 19 -5.09 -11.09 0.50
N GLU A 20 -5.38 -10.13 -0.38
CA GLU A 20 -4.46 -9.68 -1.43
C GLU A 20 -3.13 -9.17 -0.83
N MET A 21 -3.20 -8.36 0.23
CA MET A 21 -2.02 -7.84 0.92
C MET A 21 -1.23 -8.92 1.67
N ALA A 22 -1.91 -9.94 2.21
CA ALA A 22 -1.25 -11.10 2.81
C ALA A 22 -0.49 -11.92 1.76
N THR A 23 -1.10 -12.15 0.59
CA THR A 23 -0.44 -12.82 -0.55
C THR A 23 0.76 -12.02 -1.03
N LEU A 24 0.59 -10.71 -1.27
CA LEU A 24 1.69 -9.84 -1.71
C LEU A 24 2.85 -9.88 -0.71
N ARG A 25 2.56 -9.83 0.59
CA ARG A 25 3.59 -9.89 1.62
C ARG A 25 4.37 -11.22 1.59
N ALA A 26 3.67 -12.34 1.46
CA ALA A 26 4.32 -13.65 1.37
C ALA A 26 5.22 -13.75 0.13
N GLU A 27 4.76 -13.25 -1.01
CA GLU A 27 5.56 -13.19 -2.24
C GLU A 27 6.79 -12.30 -2.09
N LEU A 28 6.66 -11.12 -1.46
CA LEU A 28 7.78 -10.23 -1.21
C LEU A 28 8.80 -10.85 -0.24
N ASP A 29 8.36 -11.52 0.82
CA ASP A 29 9.25 -12.22 1.75
C ASP A 29 10.02 -13.37 1.07
N SER A 30 9.46 -13.95 0.00
CA SER A 30 10.08 -14.99 -0.82
C SER A 30 11.05 -14.40 -1.86
N ALA A 31 10.60 -13.37 -2.59
CA ALA A 31 11.30 -12.82 -3.75
C ALA A 31 12.38 -11.81 -3.38
N VAL A 32 12.17 -11.01 -2.34
CA VAL A 32 13.11 -9.96 -1.94
C VAL A 32 14.17 -10.55 -1.02
N PRO A 33 15.47 -10.44 -1.38
CA PRO A 33 16.54 -10.94 -0.53
C PRO A 33 16.50 -10.27 0.85
N ARG A 34 16.56 -11.09 1.91
CA ARG A 34 16.67 -10.58 3.28
C ARG A 34 17.85 -9.63 3.43
N LYS A 35 17.68 -8.61 4.29
CA LYS A 35 18.74 -7.66 4.63
C LYS A 35 19.97 -8.42 5.15
N ARG A 36 21.09 -8.28 4.45
CA ARG A 36 22.36 -8.89 4.86
C ARG A 36 23.06 -8.03 5.93
N PRO A 37 23.77 -8.64 6.90
CA PRO A 37 24.72 -7.89 7.74
C PRO A 37 25.76 -7.20 6.85
N LEU A 38 26.17 -5.97 7.21
CA LEU A 38 27.23 -5.15 6.57
C LEU A 38 26.85 -4.39 5.28
N ASP A 39 25.71 -3.68 5.23
CA ASP A 39 25.40 -2.65 4.21
C ASP A 39 25.60 -3.06 2.73
N ARG A 40 25.52 -4.37 2.43
CA ARG A 40 25.82 -4.91 1.09
C ARG A 40 24.62 -4.95 0.15
N ASN A 41 23.43 -4.65 0.66
CA ASN A 41 22.21 -4.65 -0.13
C ASN A 41 21.71 -3.21 -0.28
N LEU A 42 21.62 -2.72 -1.51
CA LEU A 42 20.98 -1.45 -1.85
C LEU A 42 19.59 -1.75 -2.40
N LEU A 43 18.55 -1.20 -1.76
CA LEU A 43 17.20 -1.18 -2.30
C LEU A 43 17.00 0.15 -3.04
N VAL A 44 16.77 0.09 -4.35
CA VAL A 44 16.41 1.26 -5.15
C VAL A 44 14.96 1.13 -5.56
N ALA A 45 14.14 2.12 -5.20
CA ALA A 45 12.75 2.21 -5.61
C ALA A 45 12.45 3.62 -6.10
N THR A 46 11.64 3.75 -7.13
CA THR A 46 11.20 5.05 -7.67
C THR A 46 9.70 5.16 -7.55
N TRP A 47 9.21 6.16 -6.82
CA TRP A 47 7.77 6.38 -6.64
C TRP A 47 7.38 7.74 -7.20
N ASN A 48 6.27 7.81 -7.92
CA ASN A 48 5.67 9.07 -8.35
C ASN A 48 4.77 9.61 -7.24
N LEU A 49 5.30 10.49 -6.40
CA LEU A 49 4.56 11.05 -5.25
C LEU A 49 3.45 12.02 -5.67
N LYS A 50 3.54 12.66 -6.84
CA LYS A 50 2.50 13.58 -7.34
C LYS A 50 1.19 12.84 -7.61
N ASP A 51 1.28 11.58 -7.98
CA ASP A 51 0.13 10.70 -8.21
C ASP A 51 -0.63 10.35 -6.92
N PHE A 52 -0.05 10.68 -5.76
CA PHE A 52 -0.66 10.56 -4.43
C PHE A 52 -1.02 11.92 -3.82
N GLY A 53 -0.99 13.02 -4.61
CA GLY A 53 -1.26 14.37 -4.12
C GLY A 53 -2.71 14.61 -3.68
N SER A 54 -3.62 13.73 -4.08
CA SER A 54 -5.05 13.78 -3.71
C SER A 54 -5.65 12.39 -3.78
N LEU A 55 -6.51 12.05 -2.81
CA LEU A 55 -7.08 10.72 -2.63
C LEU A 55 -8.51 10.84 -2.08
N THR A 56 -9.42 9.99 -2.53
CA THR A 56 -10.69 9.78 -1.85
C THR A 56 -10.47 8.80 -0.70
N CYS A 57 -10.74 9.25 0.53
CA CYS A 57 -10.54 8.49 1.76
C CYS A 57 -11.60 7.38 1.97
N LYS A 58 -11.73 6.47 1.00
CA LYS A 58 -12.67 5.33 0.98
C LYS A 58 -11.95 4.09 0.45
N TRP A 59 -12.49 2.91 0.72
CA TRP A 59 -11.96 1.66 0.13
C TRP A 59 -12.41 1.43 -1.31
N GLU A 60 -13.53 2.03 -1.70
CA GLU A 60 -14.09 1.97 -3.04
C GLU A 60 -14.72 3.34 -3.33
N ALA A 61 -14.17 4.06 -4.30
CA ALA A 61 -14.70 5.33 -4.79
C ALA A 61 -15.88 5.08 -5.73
N GLY A 62 -16.97 5.82 -5.54
CA GLY A 62 -18.12 5.79 -6.43
C GLY A 62 -17.92 6.66 -7.67
N ALA A 63 -18.84 6.56 -8.63
CA ALA A 63 -18.79 7.33 -9.89
C ALA A 63 -18.78 8.86 -9.71
N ALA A 64 -19.28 9.36 -8.58
CA ALA A 64 -19.34 10.78 -8.23
C ALA A 64 -18.14 11.23 -7.36
N ASP A 65 -17.30 10.32 -6.90
CA ASP A 65 -16.14 10.66 -6.09
C ASP A 65 -15.00 11.20 -6.98
N SER A 66 -14.35 12.25 -6.50
CA SER A 66 -13.18 12.85 -7.13
C SER A 66 -12.16 13.22 -6.05
N PRO A 67 -10.88 12.85 -6.22
CA PRO A 67 -10.29 12.07 -7.32
C PRO A 67 -10.82 10.63 -7.39
N LYS A 68 -10.69 9.96 -8.55
CA LYS A 68 -11.11 8.55 -8.68
C LYS A 68 -10.29 7.57 -7.85
N ARG A 69 -9.13 8.00 -7.35
CA ARG A 69 -8.20 7.15 -6.61
C ARG A 69 -8.67 7.03 -5.16
N ASP A 70 -8.84 5.81 -4.70
CA ASP A 70 -9.27 5.45 -3.36
C ASP A 70 -8.15 4.69 -2.62
N TYR A 71 -8.45 4.03 -1.50
CA TYR A 71 -7.45 3.26 -0.75
C TYR A 71 -6.96 1.99 -1.46
N ARG A 72 -7.57 1.61 -2.59
CA ARG A 72 -7.19 0.45 -3.38
C ARG A 72 -6.20 0.78 -4.50
#